data_AF-A0A2E7LLT4-F1
#
_entry.id   AF-A0A2E7LLT4-F1
#
_cell.length_a   1.000
_cell.length_b   1.000
_cell.length_c   1.000
_cell.angle_alpha   90.00
_cell.angle_beta   90.00
_cell.angle_gamma   90.00
#
_symmetry.space_group_name_H-M   'P 1'
#
loop_
_entity.id
_entity.type
_entity.pdbx_description
1 polymer ?
#
loop_
_entity_poly.entity_id
_entity_poly.type
_entity_poly.pdbx_seq_one_letter_code
_entity_poly.pdbx_strand_id
1 'polypeptide(L)'
;MNILDEANKIINERSEEKERQYGPIGEGLERAAMIASGMTGKVVTADDVFATLIALKFSRHSYNYKEDNFLDAAAYLGAWNNHIQKGLKK
;
A
#
# COMPACT_ATOMS: atom_id res chain seq x y z
N MET A 1 21.03 -6.55 1.58
CA MET A 1 19.79 -5.76 1.53
C MET A 1 18.66 -6.77 1.51
N ASN A 2 17.68 -6.63 2.40
CA ASN A 2 16.52 -7.53 2.46
C ASN A 2 15.24 -6.79 2.05
N ILE A 3 14.13 -7.52 1.94
CA ILE A 3 12.83 -6.96 1.52
C ILE A 3 12.31 -5.85 2.45
N LEU A 4 12.69 -5.84 3.73
CA LEU A 4 12.27 -4.79 4.67
C LEU A 4 13.05 -3.50 4.43
N ASP A 5 14.36 -3.60 4.14
CA ASP A 5 15.19 -2.47 3.77
C ASP A 5 14.67 -1.83 2.46
N GLU A 6 14.30 -2.66 1.48
CA GLU A 6 13.74 -2.19 0.21
C GLU A 6 12.35 -1.58 0.37
N ALA A 7 11.47 -2.20 1.17
CA ALA A 7 10.17 -1.61 1.51
C ALA A 7 10.33 -0.23 2.17
N ASN A 8 11.31 -0.08 3.09
CA ASN A 8 11.61 1.20 3.71
C ASN A 8 12.04 2.26 2.68
N LYS A 9 12.86 1.87 1.70
CA LYS A 9 13.29 2.77 0.63
C LYS A 9 12.12 3.28 -0.22
N ILE A 10 11.24 2.36 -0.60
CA ILE A 10 10.05 2.67 -1.41
C ILE A 10 9.11 3.61 -0.63
N ILE A 11 8.81 3.29 0.63
CA ILE A 11 7.76 3.97 1.40
C ILE A 11 8.26 5.25 2.09
N ASN A 12 9.42 5.20 2.73
CA ASN A 12 9.90 6.27 3.62
C ASN A 12 10.96 7.15 2.95
N GLU A 13 11.89 6.53 2.22
CA GLU A 13 12.95 7.27 1.52
C GLU A 13 12.48 7.79 0.15
N ARG A 14 11.30 7.35 -0.30
CA ARG A 14 10.61 7.76 -1.54
C ARG A 14 11.52 7.68 -2.76
N SER A 15 12.41 6.70 -2.79
CA SER A 15 13.38 6.53 -3.87
C SER A 15 12.71 6.29 -5.23
N GLU A 16 11.49 5.74 -5.25
CA GLU A 16 10.71 5.49 -6.48
C GLU A 16 9.54 6.45 -6.73
N GLU A 17 8.94 7.06 -5.69
CA GLU A 17 7.78 7.97 -5.85
C GLU A 17 8.14 9.23 -6.65
N LYS A 18 9.37 9.74 -6.52
CA LYS A 18 9.87 10.90 -7.28
C LYS A 18 9.97 10.62 -8.79
N GLU A 19 10.37 9.42 -9.17
CA GLU A 19 10.54 9.05 -10.58
C GLU A 19 9.20 8.71 -11.24
N ARG A 20 8.25 8.16 -10.48
CA ARG A 20 6.96 7.69 -11.01
C ARG A 20 5.84 8.74 -10.97
N GLN A 21 6.10 9.95 -10.48
CA GLN A 21 5.13 11.06 -10.35
C GLN A 21 3.85 10.70 -9.59
N TYR A 22 3.89 9.65 -8.76
CA TYR A 22 2.76 9.30 -7.91
C TYR A 22 2.70 10.27 -6.71
N GLY A 23 1.49 10.70 -6.35
CA GLY A 23 1.27 11.39 -5.07
C GLY A 23 1.55 10.44 -3.88
N PRO A 24 1.58 10.95 -2.64
CA PRO A 24 1.87 10.13 -1.46
C PRO A 24 0.94 8.91 -1.38
N ILE A 25 1.53 7.71 -1.21
CA ILE A 25 0.77 6.44 -1.24
C ILE A 25 -0.49 6.44 -0.35
N GLY A 26 -0.40 6.97 0.87
CA GLY A 26 -1.55 7.04 1.79
C GLY A 26 -2.71 7.88 1.24
N GLU A 27 -2.42 9.02 0.62
CA GLU A 27 -3.44 9.86 -0.04
C GLU A 27 -3.97 9.20 -1.31
N GLY A 28 -3.10 8.49 -2.04
CA GLY A 28 -3.50 7.70 -3.20
C GLY A 28 -4.53 6.62 -2.84
N LEU A 29 -4.35 5.94 -1.71
CA LEU A 29 -5.24 4.88 -1.25
C LEU A 29 -6.53 5.41 -0.63
N GLU A 30 -6.51 6.56 0.04
CA GLU A 30 -7.74 7.28 0.41
C GLU A 30 -8.58 7.65 -0.83
N ARG A 31 -7.94 8.15 -1.90
CA ARG A 31 -8.63 8.44 -3.17
C ARG A 31 -9.17 7.18 -3.83
N ALA A 32 -8.41 6.09 -3.82
CA ALA A 32 -8.85 4.81 -4.35
C ALA A 32 -10.11 4.30 -3.62
N ALA A 33 -10.14 4.42 -2.29
CA ALA A 33 -11.29 4.07 -1.47
C ALA A 33 -12.54 4.89 -1.82
N MET A 34 -12.38 6.21 -2.01
CA MET A 34 -13.49 7.09 -2.44
C MET A 34 -14.02 6.71 -3.83
N ILE A 35 -13.13 6.47 -4.79
CA ILE A 35 -13.51 6.09 -6.15
C ILE A 35 -14.22 4.73 -6.14
N ALA A 36 -13.66 3.73 -5.44
CA ALA A 36 -14.26 2.42 -5.31
C ALA A 36 -15.65 2.47 -4.65
N SER A 37 -15.81 3.34 -3.63
CA SER A 37 -17.10 3.57 -3.00
C SER A 37 -18.11 4.14 -3.99
N GLY A 38 -17.72 5.17 -4.75
CA GLY A 38 -18.57 5.77 -5.78
C GLY A 38 -18.95 4.81 -6.92
N MET A 39 -18.03 3.93 -7.32
CA MET A 39 -18.27 2.94 -8.38
C MET A 39 -19.20 1.81 -7.98
N THR A 40 -19.16 1.40 -6.70
CA THR A 40 -19.84 0.18 -6.24
C THR A 40 -21.07 0.45 -5.38
N GLY A 41 -21.24 1.68 -4.89
CA GLY A 41 -22.25 2.03 -3.90
C GLY A 41 -21.98 1.43 -2.50
N LYS A 42 -20.83 0.78 -2.30
CA LYS A 42 -20.40 0.25 -1.01
C LYS A 42 -19.56 1.28 -0.27
N VAL A 43 -19.54 1.21 1.05
CA VAL A 43 -18.56 1.98 1.84
C VAL A 43 -17.24 1.23 1.80
N VAL A 44 -16.22 1.83 1.19
CA VAL A 44 -14.84 1.32 1.15
C VAL A 44 -13.95 2.35 1.84
N THR A 45 -13.18 1.92 2.82
CA THR A 45 -12.22 2.74 3.56
C THR A 45 -10.80 2.56 3.01
N ALA A 46 -9.88 3.44 3.39
CA ALA A 46 -8.46 3.27 3.03
C ALA A 46 -7.90 1.95 3.60
N ASP A 47 -8.30 1.58 4.81
CA ASP A 47 -7.92 0.32 5.48
C ASP A 47 -8.36 -0.90 4.66
N ASP A 48 -9.58 -0.88 4.12
CA ASP A 48 -10.08 -1.95 3.24
C ASP A 48 -9.19 -2.09 1.98
N VAL A 49 -8.74 -0.97 1.41
CA VAL A 49 -7.88 -0.98 0.23
C VAL A 49 -6.49 -1.52 0.58
N PHE A 50 -5.89 -1.11 1.69
CA PHE A 50 -4.62 -1.66 2.18
C PHE A 50 -4.71 -3.17 2.37
N ALA A 51 -5.73 -3.64 3.10
CA ALA A 51 -5.95 -5.07 3.35
C ALA A 51 -6.15 -5.85 2.03
N THR A 52 -6.93 -5.30 1.10
CA THR A 52 -7.19 -5.92 -0.20
C THR A 52 -5.92 -6.04 -1.05
N LEU A 53 -5.08 -5.00 -1.07
CA LEU A 53 -3.81 -5.03 -1.81
C LEU A 53 -2.82 -6.04 -1.22
N ILE A 54 -2.72 -6.15 0.11
CA ILE A 54 -1.91 -7.17 0.78
C ILE A 54 -2.44 -8.58 0.42
N ALA A 55 -3.75 -8.79 0.53
CA ALA A 55 -4.39 -10.05 0.16
C ALA A 55 -4.12 -10.42 -1.31
N LEU A 56 -4.12 -9.45 -2.22
CA LEU A 56 -3.78 -9.66 -3.63
C LEU A 56 -2.34 -10.16 -3.80
N LYS A 57 -1.37 -9.65 -3.03
CA LYS A 57 0.02 -10.12 -3.10
C LYS A 57 0.16 -11.55 -2.58
N PHE A 58 -0.51 -11.90 -1.49
CA PHE A 58 -0.53 -13.29 -1.01
C PHE A 58 -1.26 -14.24 -1.96
N SER A 59 -2.35 -13.79 -2.58
CA SER A 59 -3.03 -14.54 -3.64
C SER A 59 -2.11 -14.82 -4.83
N ARG A 60 -1.32 -13.83 -5.28
CA ARG A 60 -0.32 -14.07 -6.35
C ARG A 60 0.77 -15.03 -5.92
N HIS A 61 1.20 -14.94 -4.65
CA HIS A 61 2.24 -15.79 -4.10
C HIS A 61 1.79 -17.26 -3.98
N SER A 62 0.50 -17.53 -3.75
CA SER A 62 0.00 -18.91 -3.62
C SER A 62 0.12 -19.75 -4.89
N TYR A 63 0.22 -19.11 -6.07
CA TYR A 63 0.46 -19.82 -7.33
C TYR A 63 1.94 -20.14 -7.52
N ASN A 64 2.82 -19.18 -7.21
CA ASN A 64 4.27 -19.31 -7.37
C ASN A 64 4.99 -18.37 -6.40
N TYR A 65 6.08 -18.85 -5.81
CA TYR A 65 6.97 -17.99 -5.06
C TYR A 65 7.55 -16.88 -5.96
N LYS A 66 7.34 -15.63 -5.55
CA LYS A 66 8.05 -14.46 -6.05
C LYS A 66 8.35 -13.55 -4.86
N GLU A 67 9.61 -13.19 -4.70
CA GLU A 67 10.09 -12.32 -3.61
C GLU A 67 9.39 -10.94 -3.65
N ASP A 68 9.15 -10.42 -4.85
CA ASP A 68 8.41 -9.18 -5.10
C ASP A 68 7.02 -9.14 -4.43
N ASN A 69 6.32 -10.27 -4.36
CA ASN A 69 5.02 -10.32 -3.67
C ASN A 69 5.17 -10.05 -2.16
N PHE A 70 6.25 -10.53 -1.54
CA PHE A 70 6.53 -10.27 -0.12
C PHE A 70 7.06 -8.86 0.11
N LEU A 71 7.90 -8.35 -0.79
CA LEU A 71 8.34 -6.96 -0.80
C LEU A 71 7.14 -6.01 -0.87
N ASP A 72 6.25 -6.21 -1.83
CA ASP A 72 5.04 -5.40 -1.99
C ASP A 72 4.13 -5.47 -0.75
N ALA A 73 3.92 -6.67 -0.18
CA ALA A 73 3.12 -6.81 1.03
C ALA A 73 3.75 -6.05 2.21
N ALA A 74 5.07 -6.13 2.38
CA ALA A 74 5.81 -5.37 3.39
C ALA A 74 5.71 -3.86 3.16
N ALA A 75 5.81 -3.40 1.90
CA ALA A 75 5.66 -2.00 1.54
C ALA A 75 4.25 -1.48 1.86
N TYR A 76 3.20 -2.23 1.51
CA TYR A 76 1.83 -1.84 1.86
C TYR A 76 1.60 -1.80 3.36
N LEU A 77 2.16 -2.74 4.13
CA LEU A 77 2.10 -2.71 5.60
C LEU A 77 2.80 -1.47 6.18
N GLY A 78 3.98 -1.13 5.67
CA GLY A 78 4.70 0.07 6.09
C GLY A 78 3.94 1.37 5.76
N ALA A 79 3.38 1.45 4.56
CA ALA A 79 2.54 2.56 4.14
C ALA A 79 1.26 2.69 4.99
N TRP A 80 0.64 1.55 5.32
CA TRP A 80 -0.55 1.52 6.15
C TRP A 80 -0.27 2.01 7.58
N ASN A 81 0.82 1.55 8.18
CA ASN A 81 1.27 2.05 9.48
C ASN A 81 1.48 3.58 9.45
N ASN A 82 2.16 4.11 8.42
CA ASN A 82 2.34 5.55 8.28
C ASN A 82 1.01 6.32 8.15
N HIS A 83 0.03 5.77 7.43
CA HIS A 83 -1.30 6.35 7.30
C HIS A 83 -2.02 6.41 8.65
N ILE A 84 -2.05 5.31 9.41
CA ILE A 84 -2.63 5.25 10.76
C ILE A 84 -1.96 6.27 11.70
N GLN A 85 -0.62 6.29 11.71
CA GLN A 85 0.15 7.20 12.56
C GLN A 85 -0.08 8.68 12.21
N LYS A 86 -0.32 9.00 10.93
CA LYS A 86 -0.70 10.36 10.51
C LYS A 86 -2.11 10.73 10.99
N GLY A 87 -3.04 9.77 10.97
CA GLY A 87 -4.40 9.95 11.49
C GLY A 87 -4.46 10.17 13.00
N LEU A 88 -3.64 9.45 13.77
CA LEU A 88 -3.55 9.58 15.24
C LEU A 88 -2.92 10.91 15.72
N LYS A 89 -2.21 11.62 14.84
CA LYS A 89 -1.54 12.90 15.14
C LYS A 89 -2.37 14.14 14.78
N LYS A 90 -3.59 13.96 14.27
CA LYS A 90 -4.55 15.04 14.01
C LYS A 90 -5.45 15.26 15.22
#